data_AF-A0A089IKV0-F1
#
_entry.id   AF-A0A089IKV0-F1
#
_cell.length_a   1.000
_cell.length_b   1.000
_cell.length_c   1.000
_cell.angle_alpha   90.00
_cell.angle_beta   90.00
_cell.angle_gamma   90.00
#
_symmetry.space_group_name_H-M   'P 1'
#
loop_
_entity.id
_entity.type
_entity.pdbx_description
1 polymer ?
#
loop_
_entity_poly.entity_id
_entity_poly.type
_entity_poly.pdbx_seq_one_letter_code
_entity_poly.pdbx_strand_id
1 'polypeptide(L)'
;MRMYALLTEPIGDISKVMIYESKYRVYLFLFETHENKGANADYCYETLEEAMEFCNEELNIVEEQWVVINDPKDGEQHDIIY
;
A
#
# COMPACT_ATOMS: atom_id res chain seq x y z
N MET A 1 10.50 -1.85 -4.47
CA MET A 1 10.01 -0.46 -4.46
C MET A 1 8.91 -0.34 -3.41
N ARG A 2 8.73 0.82 -2.76
CA ARG A 2 7.58 1.08 -1.89
C ARG A 2 6.88 2.36 -2.31
N MET A 3 5.56 2.34 -2.25
CA MET A 3 4.73 3.53 -2.44
C MET A 3 3.43 3.41 -1.68
N TYR A 4 2.84 4.54 -1.32
CA TYR A 4 1.56 4.57 -0.64
C TYR A 4 0.62 5.57 -1.30
N ALA A 5 -0.67 5.38 -1.07
CA ALA A 5 -1.71 6.32 -1.44
C ALA A 5 -2.67 6.52 -0.26
N LEU A 6 -3.18 7.74 -0.14
CA LEU A 6 -4.23 8.08 0.82
C LEU A 6 -5.55 8.12 0.07
N LEU A 7 -6.59 7.57 0.69
CA LEU A 7 -7.94 7.73 0.20
C LEU A 7 -8.48 9.06 0.73
N THR A 8 -9.04 9.90 -0.15
CA THR A 8 -9.68 11.16 0.25
C THR A 8 -10.96 10.92 1.04
N GLU A 9 -11.66 9.84 0.71
CA GLU A 9 -12.82 9.33 1.44
C GLU A 9 -12.58 7.83 1.71
N PRO A 10 -12.73 7.35 2.96
CA PRO A 10 -12.55 5.93 3.26
C PRO A 10 -13.50 5.03 2.48
N ILE A 11 -13.01 3.87 2.04
CA ILE A 11 -13.83 2.82 1.40
C ILE A 11 -13.91 1.65 2.37
N GLY A 12 -15.10 1.44 2.94
CA GLY A 12 -15.25 0.57 4.11
C GLY A 12 -14.42 1.14 5.27
N ASP A 13 -13.57 0.29 5.85
CA ASP A 13 -12.64 0.72 6.90
C ASP A 13 -11.28 1.19 6.36
N ILE A 14 -11.05 1.16 5.03
CA ILE A 14 -9.74 1.47 4.43
C ILE A 14 -9.59 2.97 4.21
N SER A 15 -8.53 3.56 4.77
CA SER A 15 -8.19 4.99 4.59
C SER A 15 -6.85 5.20 3.89
N LYS A 16 -5.97 4.20 3.89
CA LYS A 16 -4.63 4.28 3.29
C LYS A 16 -4.23 2.90 2.76
N VAL A 17 -3.42 2.89 1.71
CA VAL A 17 -2.80 1.66 1.20
C VAL A 17 -1.31 1.85 0.95
N MET A 18 -0.56 0.76 0.99
CA MET A 18 0.85 0.75 0.62
C MET A 18 1.16 -0.46 -0.25
N ILE A 19 1.82 -0.23 -1.38
CA ILE A 19 2.40 -1.28 -2.19
C ILE A 19 3.88 -1.43 -1.82
N TYR A 20 4.30 -2.67 -1.58
CA TYR A 20 5.70 -3.07 -1.46
C TYR A 20 6.02 -4.14 -2.51
N GLU A 21 6.78 -3.74 -3.52
CA GLU A 21 7.34 -4.64 -4.52
C GLU A 21 8.67 -5.21 -4.01
N SER A 22 8.66 -6.49 -3.68
CA SER A 22 9.85 -7.28 -3.37
C SER A 22 10.41 -7.93 -4.64
N LYS A 23 11.51 -8.68 -4.52
CA LYS A 23 12.12 -9.41 -5.64
C LYS A 23 11.19 -10.46 -6.27
N TYR A 24 10.23 -11.01 -5.53
CA TYR A 24 9.46 -12.18 -5.94
C TYR A 24 7.95 -11.98 -5.93
N ARG A 25 7.47 -11.00 -5.17
CA ARG A 25 6.05 -10.77 -4.89
C ARG A 25 5.79 -9.30 -4.66
N VAL A 26 4.55 -8.88 -4.91
CA VAL A 26 4.07 -7.55 -4.60
C VAL A 26 3.04 -7.65 -3.49
N TYR A 27 3.27 -6.90 -2.42
CA TYR A 27 2.37 -6.84 -1.27
C TYR A 27 1.58 -5.55 -1.32
N LEU A 28 0.26 -5.65 -1.15
CA LEU A 28 -0.64 -4.52 -0.96
C LEU A 28 -1.13 -4.56 0.48
N PHE A 29 -0.71 -3.58 1.27
CA PHE A 29 -1.12 -3.41 2.66
C PHE A 29 -2.26 -2.41 2.76
N LEU A 30 -3.28 -2.75 3.55
CA LEU A 30 -4.45 -1.91 3.81
C LEU A 30 -4.41 -1.37 5.24
N PHE A 31 -4.73 -0.09 5.40
CA PHE A 31 -4.68 0.61 6.69
C PHE A 31 -6.02 1.29 6.99
N GLU A 32 -6.47 1.14 8.23
CA GLU A 32 -7.69 1.80 8.69
C GLU A 32 -7.50 3.29 8.97
N THR A 33 -6.25 3.71 9.23
CA THR A 33 -5.93 5.08 9.63
C THR A 33 -4.76 5.63 8.82
N HIS A 34 -4.65 6.95 8.78
CA HIS A 34 -3.47 7.61 8.21
C HIS A 34 -2.25 7.52 9.12
N GLU A 35 -2.40 7.10 10.38
CA GLU A 35 -1.32 7.01 11.36
C GLU A 35 -0.25 5.97 10.95
N ASN A 36 0.96 6.14 11.49
CA ASN A 36 2.09 5.25 11.27
C ASN A 36 1.96 4.01 12.17
N LYS A 37 1.01 3.14 11.80
CA LYS A 37 0.73 1.86 12.44
C LYS A 37 0.77 0.74 11.41
N GLY A 38 0.91 -0.50 11.89
CA GLY A 38 0.91 -1.69 11.04
C GLY A 38 -0.39 -1.85 10.27
N ALA A 39 -0.32 -2.62 9.18
CA ALA A 39 -1.45 -2.87 8.32
C ALA A 39 -2.52 -3.73 9.02
N ASN A 40 -3.78 -3.52 8.66
CA ASN A 40 -4.91 -4.30 9.16
C ASN A 40 -5.12 -5.58 8.35
N ALA A 41 -4.79 -5.52 7.06
CA ALA A 41 -4.87 -6.62 6.12
C ALA A 41 -3.84 -6.45 5.01
N ASP A 42 -3.50 -7.55 4.34
CA ASP A 42 -2.61 -7.57 3.20
C ASP A 42 -3.10 -8.52 2.09
N TYR A 43 -2.77 -8.15 0.85
CA TYR A 43 -2.87 -9.01 -0.33
C TYR A 43 -1.49 -9.23 -0.93
N CYS A 44 -1.31 -10.37 -1.58
CA CYS A 44 -0.08 -10.74 -2.26
C CYS A 44 -0.36 -11.04 -3.74
N TYR A 45 0.35 -10.36 -4.61
CA TYR A 45 0.27 -10.47 -6.08
C TYR A 45 1.61 -10.92 -6.67
N GLU A 46 1.57 -11.37 -7.93
CA GLU A 46 2.79 -11.72 -8.66
C GLU A 46 3.45 -10.48 -9.26
N THR A 47 2.65 -9.52 -9.70
CA THR A 47 3.13 -8.32 -10.41
C THR A 47 2.64 -7.03 -9.77
N LEU A 48 3.34 -5.94 -10.08
CA LEU A 48 2.94 -4.60 -9.65
C LEU A 48 1.65 -4.14 -10.32
N GLU A 49 1.48 -4.50 -11.59
CA GLU A 49 0.31 -4.17 -12.41
C GLU A 49 -0.97 -4.71 -11.77
N GLU A 50 -0.99 -5.99 -11.35
CA GLU A 50 -2.14 -6.60 -10.65
C GLU A 50 -2.53 -5.84 -9.36
N ALA A 51 -1.53 -5.43 -8.57
CA ALA A 51 -1.78 -4.70 -7.32
C ALA A 51 -2.32 -3.28 -7.60
N MET A 52 -1.83 -2.62 -8.64
CA MET A 52 -2.28 -1.29 -9.05
C MET A 52 -3.67 -1.33 -9.68
N GLU A 53 -3.96 -2.33 -10.51
CA GLU A 53 -5.28 -2.56 -11.11
C GLU A 53 -6.34 -2.75 -10.02
N PHE A 54 -6.07 -3.61 -9.02
CA PHE A 54 -6.95 -3.74 -7.86
C PHE A 54 -7.19 -2.40 -7.14
N CYS A 55 -6.14 -1.61 -6.89
CA CYS A 55 -6.28 -0.31 -6.23
C CYS A 55 -7.10 0.68 -7.07
N ASN A 56 -7.00 0.60 -8.39
CA ASN A 56 -7.77 1.46 -9.30
C ASN A 56 -9.25 1.05 -9.32
N GLU A 57 -9.53 -0.23 -9.54
CA GLU A 57 -10.89 -0.75 -9.71
C GLU A 57 -11.69 -0.75 -8.41
N GLU A 58 -11.08 -1.17 -7.29
CA GLU A 58 -11.77 -1.36 -6.01
C GLU A 58 -11.69 -0.14 -5.10
N LEU A 59 -10.59 0.63 -5.19
CA LEU A 59 -10.30 1.74 -4.26
C LEU A 59 -10.28 3.12 -4.92
N ASN A 60 -10.52 3.20 -6.24
CA ASN A 60 -10.49 4.45 -7.02
C ASN A 60 -9.17 5.22 -6.90
N ILE A 61 -8.05 4.53 -6.70
CA ILE A 61 -6.73 5.15 -6.60
C ILE A 61 -6.13 5.26 -8.01
N VAL A 62 -5.80 6.48 -8.41
CA VAL A 62 -5.15 6.77 -9.70
C VAL A 62 -3.63 6.90 -9.57
N GLU A 63 -2.92 6.82 -10.69
CA GLU A 63 -1.45 6.81 -10.74
C GLU A 63 -0.82 8.03 -10.03
N GLU A 64 -1.44 9.21 -10.16
CA GLU A 64 -0.95 10.46 -9.60
C GLU A 64 -1.06 10.58 -8.07
N GLN A 65 -1.84 9.70 -7.43
CA GLN A 65 -2.00 9.67 -5.97
C GLN A 65 -0.88 8.91 -5.27
N TRP A 66 -0.07 8.14 -6.01
CA TRP A 66 0.99 7.34 -5.42
C TRP A 66 2.20 8.19 -5.05
N VAL A 67 2.64 8.02 -3.81
CA VAL A 67 3.85 8.65 -3.28
C VAL A 67 4.88 7.57 -3.02
N VAL A 68 5.99 7.62 -3.76
CA VAL A 68 7.12 6.71 -3.58
C VAL A 68 7.83 7.03 -2.27
N ILE A 69 8.12 5.99 -1.49
CA ILE A 69 8.81 6.08 -0.19
C ILE A 69 10.01 5.15 -0.17
N ASN A 70 10.97 5.45 0.71
CA ASN A 70 12.13 4.61 0.89
C ASN A 70 11.78 3.32 1.66
N ASP A 71 12.61 2.30 1.48
CA ASP A 71 12.59 1.14 2.36
C ASP A 71 12.88 1.55 3.82
N PRO A 72 12.29 0.84 4.81
CA PRO A 72 12.57 1.13 6.20
C PRO A 72 14.01 0.71 6.52
N LYS A 73 14.51 1.03 7.72
CA LYS A 73 15.86 0.61 8.11
C LYS A 73 15.92 -0.90 8.27
N ASP A 74 17.11 -1.48 8.11
CA ASP A 74 17.33 -2.90 8.33
C ASP A 74 16.79 -3.36 9.69
N GLY A 75 15.90 -4.36 9.66
CA GLY A 75 15.25 -4.91 10.86
C GLY A 75 13.92 -4.26 11.23
N GLU A 76 13.50 -3.18 10.56
CA GLU A 76 12.17 -2.58 10.71
C GLU A 76 11.15 -3.27 9.79
N GLN A 77 9.88 -3.22 10.17
CA GLN A 77 8.81 -3.88 9.42
C GLN A 77 8.41 -3.06 8.19
N HIS A 78 8.17 -3.75 7.06
CA HIS A 78 7.77 -3.11 5.81
C HIS A 78 6.30 -2.67 5.79
N ASP A 79 5.46 -3.23 6.65
CA ASP A 79 4.04 -2.91 6.78
C ASP A 79 3.78 -1.63 7.59
N ILE A 80 4.82 -0.90 7.98
CA ILE A 80 4.73 0.41 8.64
C ILE A 80 5.40 1.46 7.76
N ILE A 81 4.71 2.57 7.53
CA ILE A 81 5.27 3.77 6.90
C ILE A 81 5.79 4.67 8.02
N TYR A 82 7.08 4.99 8.01
CA TYR A 82 7.74 5.85 9.01
C TYR A 82 7.82 7.30 8.56
#